data_AF-A0AB33VDF0-F1
#
_entry.id   AF-A0AB33VDF0-F1
#
_cell.length_a   1.000
_cell.length_b   1.000
_cell.length_c   1.000
_cell.angle_alpha   90.00
_cell.angle_beta   90.00
_cell.angle_gamma   90.00
#
_symmetry.space_group_name_H-M   'P 1'
#
loop_
_entity.id
_entity.type
_entity.pdbx_description
1 polymer ?
#
loop_
_entity_poly.entity_id
_entity_poly.type
_entity_poly.pdbx_seq_one_letter_code
_entity_poly.pdbx_strand_id
1 'polypeptide(L)'
;MTRTLIATAVAVACGALSAWSYTRNHYVAEIAGMTADQATAREKAEKIARELLEAEQKRGNALSDTLAKKETAITEKTQELANALSRLTTGRKCLDARVVRVLNDSSTGTATDNVRATTGTSDAADGPAATDTDVASWINHAKGQYEICRARLGALIDFEKGRVQ
;
A
#
# COMPACT_ATOMS: atom_id res chain seq x y z
N MET A 1 57.54 39.93 55.21
CA MET A 1 56.91 40.07 53.88
C MET A 1 56.86 38.76 53.10
N THR A 2 57.91 37.94 53.08
CA THR A 2 57.92 36.64 52.36
C THR A 2 56.95 35.59 52.92
N ARG A 3 56.84 35.44 54.26
CA ARG A 3 55.93 34.45 54.88
C ARG A 3 54.44 34.74 54.63
N THR A 4 54.04 36.01 54.61
CA THR A 4 52.68 36.44 54.30
C THR A 4 52.33 36.21 52.83
N LEU A 5 53.27 36.43 51.90
CA LEU A 5 53.08 36.16 50.47
C LEU A 5 52.92 34.66 50.16
N ILE A 6 53.70 33.80 50.83
CA ILE A 6 53.58 32.34 50.69
C ILE A 6 52.22 31.86 51.21
N ALA A 7 51.79 32.34 52.38
CA ALA A 7 50.50 31.96 52.96
C ALA A 7 49.31 32.36 52.05
N THR A 8 49.35 33.55 51.45
CA THR A 8 48.32 33.98 50.49
C THR A 8 48.34 33.16 49.20
N ALA A 9 49.52 32.81 48.69
CA ALA A 9 49.64 32.00 47.48
C ALA A 9 49.07 30.58 47.69
N VAL A 10 49.33 29.97 48.86
CA VAL A 10 48.78 28.66 49.21
C VAL A 10 47.26 28.72 49.36
N ALA A 11 46.72 29.75 50.02
CA ALA A 11 45.28 29.91 50.18
C ALA A 11 44.55 30.07 48.83
N VAL A 12 45.12 30.85 47.90
CA VAL A 12 44.57 31.01 46.54
C VAL A 12 44.66 29.70 45.75
N ALA A 13 45.77 28.97 45.84
CA ALA A 13 45.91 27.67 45.17
C ALA A 13 44.92 26.63 45.70
N CYS A 14 44.73 26.55 47.03
CA CYS A 14 43.74 25.66 47.63
C CYS A 14 42.29 26.05 47.26
N GLY A 15 41.98 27.35 47.21
CA GLY A 15 40.69 27.85 46.73
C GLY A 15 40.42 27.48 45.28
N ALA A 16 41.42 27.62 44.40
CA ALA A 16 41.29 27.27 42.99
C ALA A 16 41.10 25.75 42.77
N LEU A 17 41.83 24.91 43.49
CA LEU A 17 41.74 23.45 43.36
C LEU A 17 40.41 22.89 43.87
N SER A 18 39.90 23.43 44.97
CA SER A 18 38.60 23.03 45.53
C SER A 18 37.44 23.49 44.64
N ALA A 19 37.47 24.73 44.14
CA ALA A 19 36.49 25.24 43.19
C ALA A 19 36.48 24.45 41.87
N TRP A 20 37.66 24.08 41.35
CA TRP A 20 37.78 23.25 40.15
C TRP A 20 37.18 21.86 40.36
N SER A 21 37.49 21.21 41.49
CA SER A 21 36.99 19.86 41.77
C SER A 21 35.48 19.84 41.95
N TYR A 22 34.91 20.85 42.64
CA TYR A 22 33.48 20.98 42.83
C TYR A 22 32.74 21.23 41.51
N THR A 23 33.19 22.21 40.72
CA THR A 23 32.57 22.53 39.42
C THR A 23 32.65 21.37 38.44
N ARG A 24 33.81 20.68 38.36
CA ARG A 24 33.95 19.48 37.52
C ARG A 24 32.96 18.39 37.92
N ASN A 25 32.86 18.07 39.20
CA ASN A 25 31.96 17.01 39.67
C ASN A 25 30.48 17.35 39.40
N HIS A 26 30.11 18.62 39.56
CA HIS A 26 28.76 19.08 39.26
C HIS A 26 28.40 18.94 37.78
N TYR A 27 29.26 19.44 36.87
CA TYR A 27 29.01 19.34 35.43
C TYR A 27 29.02 17.90 34.93
N VAL A 28 29.88 17.03 35.46
CA VAL A 28 29.88 15.60 35.11
C VAL A 28 28.58 14.93 35.54
N ALA A 29 28.07 15.24 36.74
CA ALA A 29 26.80 14.70 37.22
C ALA A 29 25.61 15.21 36.39
N GLU A 30 25.60 16.49 36.02
CA GLU A 30 24.56 17.09 35.18
C GLU A 30 24.55 16.49 33.77
N ILE A 31 25.72 16.37 33.12
CA ILE A 31 25.85 15.72 31.80
C ILE A 31 25.41 14.26 31.86
N ALA A 32 25.80 13.53 32.91
CA ALA A 32 25.37 12.15 33.10
C ALA A 32 23.84 12.04 33.24
N GLY A 33 23.22 12.95 34.00
CA GLY A 33 21.77 13.06 34.11
C GLY A 33 21.09 13.34 32.78
N MET A 34 21.53 14.36 32.05
CA MET A 34 21.00 14.70 30.72
C MET A 34 21.13 13.53 29.72
N THR A 35 22.25 12.81 29.76
CA THR A 35 22.48 11.65 28.90
C THR A 35 21.54 10.50 29.25
N ALA A 36 21.33 10.23 30.55
CA ALA A 36 20.41 9.21 31.02
C ALA A 36 18.94 9.54 30.68
N ASP A 37 18.55 10.81 30.84
CA ASP A 37 17.21 11.29 30.45
C ASP A 37 16.99 11.17 28.95
N GLN A 38 18.00 11.52 28.15
CA GLN A 38 17.94 11.36 26.70
C GLN A 38 17.85 9.89 26.29
N ALA A 39 18.63 8.99 26.91
CA ALA A 39 18.57 7.56 26.66
C ALA A 39 17.16 7.00 26.98
N THR A 40 16.60 7.38 28.13
CA THR A 40 15.25 6.99 28.55
C THR A 40 14.19 7.53 27.60
N ALA A 41 14.32 8.79 27.17
CA ALA A 41 13.40 9.41 26.22
C ALA A 41 13.43 8.72 24.86
N ARG A 42 14.63 8.35 24.37
CA ARG A 42 14.79 7.59 23.12
C ARG A 42 14.18 6.20 23.23
N GLU A 43 14.45 5.46 24.30
CA GLU A 43 13.89 4.12 24.50
C GLU A 43 12.34 4.16 24.51
N LYS A 44 11.75 5.13 25.22
CA LYS A 44 10.30 5.33 25.24
C LYS A 44 9.75 5.67 23.85
N ALA A 45 10.39 6.59 23.13
CA ALA A 45 9.97 6.99 21.79
C ALA A 45 10.04 5.81 20.80
N GLU A 46 11.12 5.03 20.84
CA GLU A 46 11.28 3.85 20.00
C GLU A 46 10.26 2.77 20.35
N LYS A 47 9.96 2.56 21.63
CA LYS A 47 8.94 1.61 22.06
C LYS A 47 7.56 1.99 21.50
N ILE A 48 7.16 3.24 21.65
CA ILE A 48 5.88 3.75 21.12
C ILE A 48 5.83 3.60 19.59
N ALA A 49 6.91 3.95 18.91
CA ALA A 49 7.00 3.82 17.45
C ALA A 49 6.91 2.35 17.00
N ARG A 50 7.55 1.43 17.73
CA ARG A 50 7.46 -0.02 17.47
C ARG A 50 6.04 -0.54 17.68
N GLU A 51 5.41 -0.20 18.79
CA GLU A 51 4.03 -0.62 19.09
C GLU A 51 3.04 -0.12 18.03
N LEU A 52 3.18 1.12 17.57
CA LEU A 52 2.36 1.67 16.49
C LEU A 52 2.57 0.91 15.17
N LEU A 53 3.84 0.68 14.80
CA LEU A 53 4.18 -0.01 13.55
C LEU A 53 3.68 -1.46 13.57
N GLU A 54 3.86 -2.18 14.67
CA GLU A 54 3.37 -3.55 14.85
C GLU A 54 1.83 -3.61 14.76
N ALA A 55 1.13 -2.66 15.39
CA ALA A 55 -0.32 -2.59 15.33
C ALA A 55 -0.82 -2.36 13.89
N GLU A 56 -0.22 -1.41 13.16
CA GLU A 56 -0.56 -1.13 11.76
C GLU A 56 -0.23 -2.31 10.84
N GLN A 57 0.91 -2.99 11.06
CA GLN A 57 1.30 -4.17 10.30
C GLN A 57 0.32 -5.34 10.53
N LYS A 58 -0.03 -5.62 11.79
CA LYS A 58 -0.99 -6.68 12.13
C LYS A 58 -2.34 -6.43 11.48
N ARG A 59 -2.79 -5.18 11.48
CA ARG A 59 -4.04 -4.75 10.84
C ARG A 59 -3.98 -4.89 9.32
N GLY A 60 -2.88 -4.46 8.69
CA GLY A 60 -2.63 -4.63 7.26
C GLY A 60 -2.65 -6.11 6.84
N ASN A 61 -2.01 -6.98 7.62
CA ASN A 61 -2.00 -8.42 7.36
C ASN A 61 -3.42 -9.02 7.46
N ALA A 62 -4.18 -8.69 8.52
CA ALA A 62 -5.54 -9.19 8.68
C ALA A 62 -6.49 -8.76 7.55
N LEU A 63 -6.37 -7.51 7.08
CA LEU A 63 -7.12 -7.01 5.94
C LEU A 63 -6.69 -7.69 4.63
N SER A 64 -5.39 -7.94 4.46
CA SER A 64 -4.84 -8.66 3.30
C SER A 64 -5.35 -10.10 3.24
N ASP A 65 -5.37 -10.82 4.37
CA ASP A 65 -5.91 -12.18 4.46
C ASP A 65 -7.41 -12.20 4.13
N THR A 66 -8.15 -11.20 4.62
CA THR A 66 -9.57 -11.07 4.35
C THR A 66 -9.83 -10.79 2.87
N LEU A 67 -9.03 -9.90 2.26
CA LEU A 67 -9.11 -9.60 0.83
C LEU A 67 -8.80 -10.84 -0.01
N ALA A 68 -7.73 -11.57 0.30
CA ALA A 68 -7.37 -12.80 -0.40
C ALA A 68 -8.52 -13.81 -0.41
N LYS A 69 -9.14 -14.05 0.75
CA LYS A 69 -10.33 -14.94 0.86
C LYS A 69 -11.50 -14.45 0.00
N LYS A 70 -11.76 -13.14 -0.02
CA LYS A 70 -12.82 -12.55 -0.86
C LYS A 70 -12.53 -12.72 -2.34
N GLU A 71 -11.30 -12.48 -2.78
CA GLU A 71 -10.89 -12.64 -4.17
C GLU A 71 -10.99 -14.10 -4.63
N THR A 72 -10.59 -15.05 -3.78
CA THR A 72 -10.80 -16.49 -4.03
C THR A 72 -12.29 -16.80 -4.20
N ALA A 73 -13.14 -16.37 -3.27
CA ALA A 73 -14.58 -16.64 -3.35
C ALA A 73 -15.24 -16.00 -4.59
N ILE A 74 -14.81 -14.80 -4.99
CA ILE A 74 -15.29 -14.15 -6.22
C ILE A 74 -14.85 -14.96 -7.45
N THR A 75 -13.61 -15.44 -7.47
CA THR A 75 -13.06 -16.24 -8.57
C THR A 75 -13.80 -17.56 -8.70
N GLU A 76 -14.00 -18.29 -7.60
CA GLU A 76 -14.77 -19.54 -7.55
C GLU A 76 -16.19 -19.33 -8.08
N LYS A 77 -16.89 -18.32 -7.57
CA LYS A 77 -18.25 -18.00 -8.01
C LYS A 77 -18.31 -17.60 -9.48
N THR A 78 -17.32 -16.86 -9.97
CA THR A 78 -17.22 -16.50 -11.39
C THR A 78 -17.06 -17.76 -12.25
N GLN A 79 -16.25 -18.73 -11.80
CA GLN A 79 -16.08 -20.01 -12.49
C GLN A 79 -17.35 -20.87 -12.47
N GLU A 80 -18.02 -20.96 -11.32
CA GLU A 80 -19.31 -21.66 -11.20
C GLU A 80 -20.35 -21.09 -12.16
N LEU A 81 -20.45 -19.76 -12.23
CA LEU A 81 -21.33 -19.09 -13.17
C LEU A 81 -20.92 -19.33 -14.62
N ALA A 82 -19.63 -19.33 -14.94
CA ALA A 82 -19.17 -19.65 -16.29
C ALA A 82 -19.60 -21.08 -16.72
N ASN A 83 -19.45 -22.05 -15.81
CA ASN A 83 -19.88 -23.43 -16.04
C ASN A 83 -21.41 -23.57 -16.15
N ALA A 84 -22.17 -22.78 -15.39
CA ALA A 84 -23.63 -22.76 -15.49
C ALA A 84 -24.09 -22.12 -16.80
N LEU A 85 -23.47 -21.00 -17.19
CA LEU A 85 -23.80 -20.28 -18.43
C LEU A 85 -23.53 -21.14 -19.66
N SER A 86 -22.42 -21.87 -19.71
CA SER A 86 -22.11 -22.76 -20.85
C SER A 86 -23.13 -23.88 -21.06
N ARG A 87 -23.88 -24.26 -20.02
CA ARG A 87 -24.98 -25.24 -20.10
C ARG A 87 -26.32 -24.62 -20.50
N LEU A 88 -26.49 -23.31 -20.31
CA LEU A 88 -27.73 -22.58 -20.57
C LEU A 88 -27.73 -21.85 -21.92
N THR A 89 -26.55 -21.54 -22.45
CA THR A 89 -26.39 -20.95 -23.77
C THR A 89 -26.34 -22.03 -24.84
N THR A 90 -26.59 -21.61 -26.09
CA THR A 90 -26.83 -22.53 -27.21
C THR A 90 -25.79 -22.43 -28.31
N GLY A 91 -24.83 -21.51 -28.20
CA GLY A 91 -23.88 -21.19 -29.27
C GLY A 91 -24.53 -20.44 -30.43
N ARG A 92 -25.72 -19.86 -30.25
CA ARG A 92 -26.41 -19.12 -31.31
C ARG A 92 -25.68 -17.80 -31.56
N LYS A 93 -25.50 -17.46 -32.83
CA LYS A 93 -24.91 -16.17 -33.22
C LYS A 93 -25.70 -15.03 -32.58
N CYS A 94 -25.00 -14.19 -31.82
CA CYS A 94 -25.56 -13.05 -31.11
C CYS A 94 -25.06 -11.73 -31.70
N LEU A 95 -23.76 -11.62 -31.98
CA LEU A 95 -23.16 -10.44 -32.62
C LEU A 95 -22.42 -10.85 -33.90
N ASP A 96 -22.61 -10.07 -34.97
CA ASP A 96 -21.91 -10.29 -36.23
C ASP A 96 -20.42 -9.92 -36.13
N ALA A 97 -19.61 -10.56 -36.98
CA ALA A 97 -18.16 -10.34 -37.09
C ALA A 97 -17.75 -8.86 -37.17
N ARG A 98 -18.49 -8.05 -37.94
CA ARG A 98 -18.23 -6.61 -38.08
C ARG A 98 -18.35 -5.85 -36.76
N VAL A 99 -19.31 -6.23 -35.92
CA VAL A 99 -19.52 -5.61 -34.59
C VAL A 99 -18.41 -6.05 -33.64
N VAL A 100 -18.10 -7.35 -33.63
CA VAL A 100 -17.02 -7.91 -32.80
C VAL A 100 -15.67 -7.25 -33.11
N ARG A 101 -15.38 -7.02 -34.39
CA ARG A 101 -14.19 -6.28 -34.83
C ARG A 101 -14.13 -4.88 -34.23
N VAL A 102 -15.20 -4.08 -34.33
CA VAL A 102 -15.23 -2.72 -33.75
C VAL A 102 -14.98 -2.74 -32.24
N LEU A 103 -15.60 -3.68 -31.51
CA LEU A 103 -15.41 -3.80 -30.06
C LEU A 103 -13.96 -4.15 -29.70
N ASN A 104 -13.33 -5.04 -30.45
CA ASN A 104 -11.93 -5.43 -30.22
C ASN A 104 -10.94 -4.34 -30.65
N ASP A 105 -11.17 -3.67 -31.78
CA ASP A 105 -10.28 -2.60 -32.28
C ASP A 105 -10.29 -1.38 -31.35
N SER A 106 -11.45 -1.07 -30.75
CA SER A 106 -11.56 0.04 -29.78
C SER A 106 -10.70 -0.15 -28.52
N SER A 107 -10.30 -1.39 -28.21
CA SER A 107 -9.47 -1.71 -27.05
C SER A 107 -7.97 -1.48 -27.26
N THR A 108 -7.52 -1.33 -28.52
CA THR A 108 -6.09 -1.16 -28.86
C THR A 108 -5.68 0.30 -29.05
N GLY A 109 -6.60 1.26 -28.87
CA GLY A 109 -6.32 2.69 -29.04
C GLY A 109 -6.19 3.13 -30.49
N THR A 110 -6.49 2.25 -31.46
CA THR A 110 -6.51 2.63 -32.88
C THR A 110 -7.85 3.31 -33.17
N ALA A 111 -7.82 4.64 -33.25
CA ALA A 111 -8.99 5.46 -33.51
C ALA A 111 -9.76 4.99 -34.76
N THR A 112 -11.08 4.98 -34.63
CA THR A 112 -12.06 4.53 -35.61
C THR A 112 -12.13 5.46 -36.84
N ASP A 113 -11.10 5.47 -37.69
CA ASP A 113 -11.14 6.18 -38.98
C ASP A 113 -11.76 5.34 -40.11
N ASN A 114 -12.09 4.07 -39.85
CA ASN A 114 -12.60 3.14 -40.87
C ASN A 114 -14.14 3.04 -40.94
N VAL A 115 -14.89 3.97 -40.34
CA VAL A 115 -16.38 3.96 -40.42
C VAL A 115 -16.89 4.25 -41.84
N ARG A 116 -16.01 4.57 -42.80
CA ARG A 116 -16.36 4.62 -44.23
C ARG A 116 -15.26 4.04 -45.11
N ALA A 117 -15.29 2.72 -45.33
CA ALA A 117 -14.63 2.09 -46.47
C ALA A 117 -15.65 1.26 -47.28
N THR A 118 -16.17 1.93 -48.30
CA THR A 118 -16.49 1.48 -49.67
C THR A 118 -16.92 0.02 -49.92
N THR A 119 -18.10 -0.10 -50.51
CA THR A 119 -18.59 -1.23 -51.31
C THR A 119 -17.51 -1.80 -52.24
N GLY A 120 -17.10 -3.05 -52.03
CA GLY A 120 -16.41 -3.84 -53.05
C GLY A 120 -14.94 -4.19 -52.82
N THR A 121 -14.52 -4.52 -51.60
CA THR A 121 -13.24 -5.21 -51.37
C THR A 121 -13.49 -6.56 -50.71
N SER A 122 -12.94 -7.62 -51.32
CA SER A 122 -13.00 -9.01 -50.87
C SER A 122 -12.77 -9.12 -49.37
N ASP A 123 -13.67 -9.85 -48.69
CA ASP A 123 -13.60 -10.14 -47.26
C ASP A 123 -12.20 -10.65 -46.89
N ALA A 124 -11.39 -9.77 -46.30
CA ALA A 124 -10.32 -10.20 -45.43
C ALA A 124 -11.04 -10.87 -44.25
N ALA A 125 -11.07 -12.21 -44.29
CA ALA A 125 -11.71 -13.13 -43.34
C ALA A 125 -12.29 -12.40 -42.12
N ASP A 126 -13.58 -12.04 -42.22
CA ASP A 126 -14.33 -11.49 -41.11
C ASP A 126 -14.03 -12.33 -39.86
N GLY A 127 -13.50 -11.70 -38.80
CA GLY A 127 -13.19 -12.39 -37.54
C GLY A 127 -14.43 -13.14 -37.00
N PRO A 128 -14.27 -14.12 -36.10
CA PRO A 128 -15.40 -14.94 -35.68
C PRO A 128 -16.53 -14.08 -35.09
N ALA A 129 -17.75 -14.31 -35.56
CA ALA A 129 -18.96 -13.77 -34.94
C ALA A 129 -19.08 -14.26 -33.49
N ALA A 130 -19.62 -13.45 -32.59
CA ALA A 130 -19.79 -13.84 -31.20
C ALA A 130 -21.12 -14.55 -30.99
N THR A 131 -21.09 -15.64 -30.25
CA THR A 131 -22.27 -16.41 -29.84
C THR A 131 -22.89 -15.88 -28.55
N ASP A 132 -24.10 -16.32 -28.22
CA ASP A 132 -24.72 -16.09 -26.91
C ASP A 132 -23.84 -16.59 -25.76
N THR A 133 -23.12 -17.69 -25.95
CA THR A 133 -22.10 -18.22 -25.01
C THR A 133 -20.95 -17.23 -24.82
N ASP A 134 -20.40 -16.67 -25.89
CA ASP A 134 -19.27 -15.73 -25.81
C ASP A 134 -19.67 -14.44 -25.09
N VAL A 135 -20.85 -13.90 -25.43
CA VAL A 135 -21.39 -12.69 -24.78
C VAL A 135 -21.67 -12.95 -23.30
N ALA A 136 -22.29 -14.08 -22.95
CA ALA A 136 -22.56 -14.44 -21.55
C ALA A 136 -21.26 -14.62 -20.75
N SER A 137 -20.26 -15.27 -21.35
CA SER A 137 -18.93 -15.45 -20.76
C SER A 137 -18.25 -14.09 -20.50
N TRP A 138 -18.29 -13.19 -21.49
CA TRP A 138 -17.73 -11.85 -21.36
C TRP A 138 -18.40 -11.05 -20.24
N ILE A 139 -19.74 -11.07 -20.15
CA ILE A 139 -20.49 -10.38 -19.09
C ILE A 139 -20.10 -10.92 -17.70
N ASN A 140 -20.03 -12.24 -17.56
CA ASN A 140 -19.65 -12.88 -16.31
C ASN A 140 -18.22 -12.53 -15.90
N HIS A 141 -17.28 -12.55 -16.85
CA HIS A 141 -15.90 -12.15 -16.62
C HIS A 141 -15.80 -10.68 -16.19
N ALA A 142 -16.45 -9.77 -16.91
CA ALA A 142 -16.47 -8.34 -16.58
C ALA A 142 -17.03 -8.08 -15.18
N LYS A 143 -18.09 -8.79 -14.79
CA LYS A 143 -18.65 -8.73 -13.44
C LYS A 143 -17.66 -9.22 -12.38
N GLY A 144 -16.99 -10.34 -12.62
CA GLY A 144 -15.95 -10.86 -11.72
C GLY A 144 -14.81 -9.86 -11.50
N GLN A 145 -14.31 -9.27 -12.59
CA GLN A 145 -13.26 -8.25 -12.53
C GLN A 145 -13.69 -7.00 -11.75
N TYR A 146 -14.94 -6.55 -11.96
CA TYR A 146 -15.49 -5.43 -11.21
C TYR A 146 -15.58 -5.72 -9.70
N GLU A 147 -16.07 -6.90 -9.30
CA GLU A 147 -16.19 -7.27 -7.89
C GLU A 147 -14.80 -7.40 -7.22
N ILE A 148 -13.80 -7.93 -7.92
CA ILE A 148 -12.41 -7.93 -7.43
C ILE A 148 -11.91 -6.49 -7.20
N CYS A 149 -12.10 -5.61 -8.19
CA CYS A 149 -11.70 -4.21 -8.08
C CYS A 149 -12.38 -3.53 -6.87
N ARG A 150 -13.69 -3.74 -6.72
CA ARG A 150 -14.46 -3.23 -5.58
C ARG A 150 -13.94 -3.77 -4.24
N ALA A 151 -13.62 -5.06 -4.17
CA ALA A 151 -13.08 -5.68 -2.97
C ALA A 151 -11.73 -5.07 -2.57
N ARG A 152 -10.83 -4.85 -3.54
CA ARG A 152 -9.52 -4.21 -3.34
C ARG A 152 -9.66 -2.79 -2.84
N LEU A 153 -10.50 -1.97 -3.49
CA LEU A 153 -10.77 -0.61 -3.05
C LEU A 153 -11.40 -0.57 -1.65
N GLY A 154 -12.33 -1.50 -1.36
CA GLY A 154 -12.90 -1.65 -0.03
C GLY A 154 -11.83 -1.92 1.04
N ALA A 155 -10.90 -2.84 0.77
CA ALA A 155 -9.81 -3.14 1.69
C ALA A 155 -8.89 -1.93 1.94
N LEU A 156 -8.59 -1.13 0.91
CA LEU A 156 -7.83 0.12 1.07
C LEU A 156 -8.59 1.17 1.89
N ILE A 157 -9.90 1.31 1.68
CA ILE A 157 -10.75 2.21 2.46
C ILE A 157 -10.81 1.78 3.92
N ASP A 158 -10.97 0.48 4.19
CA ASP A 158 -10.97 -0.06 5.55
C ASP A 158 -9.59 0.12 6.22
N PHE A 159 -8.51 -0.02 5.44
CA PHE A 159 -7.17 0.29 5.91
C PHE A 159 -7.04 1.78 6.29
N GLU A 160 -7.51 2.69 5.44
CA GLU A 160 -7.40 4.13 5.68
C GLU A 160 -8.23 4.58 6.90
N LYS A 161 -9.49 4.14 7.00
CA LYS A 161 -10.43 4.49 8.09
C LYS A 161 -9.97 4.02 9.46
N GLY A 162 -9.27 2.89 9.52
CA GLY A 162 -8.78 2.31 10.77
C GLY A 162 -7.45 2.87 11.24
N ARG A 163 -6.81 3.78 10.48
CA ARG A 163 -5.53 4.37 10.87
C ARG A 163 -5.72 5.37 11.99
N VAL A 164 -4.96 5.21 13.06
CA VAL A 164 -4.94 6.17 14.18
C VAL A 164 -4.00 7.32 13.79
N GLN A 165 -4.49 8.56 13.91
CA GLN A 165 -3.68 9.77 13.74
C GLN A 165 -2.95 10.14 15.04
#